data_AF-A0A3D3NXZ5-F1
#
_entry.id   AF-A0A3D3NXZ5-F1
#
_cell.length_a   1.000
_cell.length_b   1.000
_cell.length_c   1.000
_cell.angle_alpha   90.00
_cell.angle_beta   90.00
_cell.angle_gamma   90.00
#
_symmetry.space_group_name_H-M   'P 1'
#
loop_
_entity.id
_entity.type
_entity.pdbx_description
1 polymer ?
#
loop_
_entity_poly.entity_id
_entity_poly.type
_entity_poly.pdbx_seq_one_letter_code
_entity_poly.pdbx_strand_id
1 'polypeptide(L)'
;MWQVGRLRGIIPSTAMKSRSFLLPLTLTACAVAALTSHAEIRKWTSKAGTSLEAEMTGVDVAARTISLKKTDGSVITIPIDALTDADRDFAAAEWKKMQSAPAGAPAAPA
;
A
#
# COMPACT_ATOMS: atom_id res chain seq x y z
N MET A 1 -5.04 -4.79 66.96
CA MET A 1 -4.67 -5.99 67.74
C MET A 1 -3.85 -6.91 66.82
N TRP A 2 -2.54 -7.04 67.09
CA TRP A 2 -1.60 -8.16 66.82
C TRP A 2 -1.75 -8.97 65.50
N GLN A 3 -0.91 -8.82 64.45
CA GLN A 3 0.44 -9.40 64.20
C GLN A 3 0.60 -10.86 64.66
N VAL A 4 0.88 -11.81 63.73
CA VAL A 4 2.15 -12.58 63.53
C VAL A 4 1.99 -13.39 62.22
N GLY A 5 2.87 -13.33 61.21
CA GLY A 5 4.18 -14.00 61.11
C GLY A 5 4.07 -15.21 60.15
N ARG A 6 5.00 -15.58 59.28
CA ARG A 6 6.41 -15.23 59.08
C ARG A 6 6.86 -15.73 57.69
N LEU A 7 7.66 -14.88 57.03
CA LEU A 7 9.00 -15.16 56.46
C LEU A 7 9.20 -16.40 55.56
N ARG A 8 9.52 -16.12 54.30
CA ARG A 8 10.81 -16.41 53.64
C ARG A 8 10.98 -15.36 52.53
N GLY A 9 12.04 -14.59 52.35
CA GLY A 9 13.36 -14.53 52.95
C GLY A 9 14.29 -13.90 51.89
N ILE A 10 14.79 -12.69 52.17
CA ILE A 10 16.21 -12.22 52.04
C ILE A 10 16.85 -12.32 50.62
N ILE A 11 16.96 -11.23 49.82
CA ILE A 11 18.05 -10.19 49.69
C ILE A 11 19.44 -10.83 49.34
N PRO A 12 20.30 -10.36 48.38
CA PRO A 12 20.66 -8.95 48.18
C PRO A 12 20.97 -8.43 46.75
N SER A 13 21.03 -7.10 46.68
CA SER A 13 21.68 -6.29 45.65
C SER A 13 23.13 -6.70 45.39
N THR A 14 23.52 -6.76 44.12
CA THR A 14 24.92 -6.53 43.72
C THR A 14 24.97 -5.47 42.63
N ALA A 15 25.66 -4.41 42.97
CA ALA A 15 26.02 -3.31 42.12
C ALA A 15 27.05 -3.73 41.03
N MET A 16 27.06 -2.91 39.99
CA MET A 16 28.24 -2.51 39.22
C MET A 16 28.85 -3.55 38.25
N LYS A 17 28.98 -3.13 36.99
CA LYS A 17 30.27 -2.80 36.34
C LYS A 17 30.21 -3.17 34.86
N SER A 18 30.16 -2.11 34.06
CA SER A 18 30.59 -2.03 32.66
C SER A 18 31.57 -3.14 32.24
N ARG A 19 31.19 -3.84 31.18
CA ARG A 19 32.16 -4.37 30.22
C ARG A 19 31.64 -3.99 28.84
N SER A 20 32.11 -2.85 28.37
CA SER A 20 32.07 -2.49 26.95
C SER A 20 32.59 -3.67 26.13
N PHE A 21 31.67 -4.40 25.51
CA PHE A 21 31.99 -5.27 24.39
C PHE A 21 31.58 -4.51 23.14
N LEU A 22 32.58 -3.86 22.54
CA LEU A 22 32.53 -3.31 21.20
C LEU A 22 32.21 -4.44 20.22
N LEU A 23 31.05 -4.36 19.56
CA LEU A 23 30.76 -5.07 18.32
C LEU A 23 29.87 -4.14 17.48
N PRO A 24 30.40 -3.54 16.39
CA PRO A 24 29.62 -2.67 15.54
C PRO A 24 28.70 -3.55 14.69
N LEU A 25 27.45 -3.72 15.13
CA LEU A 25 26.44 -4.37 14.32
C LEU A 25 26.06 -3.39 13.20
N THR A 26 26.68 -3.59 12.05
CA THR A 26 26.42 -2.88 10.79
C THR A 26 24.93 -2.93 10.47
N LEU A 27 24.24 -1.81 10.72
CA LEU A 27 22.84 -1.62 10.36
C LEU A 27 22.78 -1.39 8.84
N THR A 28 22.75 -2.48 8.07
CA THR A 28 22.50 -2.46 6.64
C THR A 28 21.15 -1.79 6.39
N ALA A 29 21.19 -0.52 6.01
CA ALA A 29 20.04 0.23 5.54
C ALA A 29 19.52 -0.42 4.25
N CYS A 30 18.54 -1.30 4.38
CA CYS A 30 17.78 -1.83 3.26
C CYS A 30 16.90 -0.68 2.74
N ALA A 31 17.41 0.05 1.76
CA ALA A 31 16.64 1.03 1.01
C ALA A 31 15.57 0.27 0.24
N VAL A 32 14.36 0.19 0.81
CA VAL A 32 13.17 -0.29 0.11
C VAL A 32 12.85 0.75 -0.95
N ALA A 33 13.36 0.53 -2.17
CA ALA A 33 12.93 1.27 -3.34
C ALA A 33 11.42 0.99 -3.52
N ALA A 34 10.60 1.96 -3.16
CA ALA A 34 9.18 1.94 -3.49
C ALA A 34 9.08 1.98 -5.02
N LEU A 35 8.84 0.82 -5.65
CA LEU A 35 8.39 0.78 -7.03
C LEU A 35 7.01 1.43 -7.05
N THR A 36 6.97 2.73 -7.37
CA THR A 36 5.73 3.41 -7.72
C THR A 36 5.16 2.68 -8.92
N SER A 37 4.16 1.84 -8.67
CA SER A 37 3.29 1.24 -9.68
C SER A 37 2.45 2.37 -10.25
N HIS A 38 3.07 3.17 -11.10
CA HIS A 38 2.43 4.31 -11.73
C HIS A 38 1.49 3.72 -12.78
N ALA A 39 0.17 3.82 -12.58
CA ALA A 39 -0.70 3.47 -13.68
C ALA A 39 -0.45 4.51 -14.79
N GLU A 40 -0.29 4.01 -16.01
CA GLU A 40 0.21 4.81 -17.11
C GLU A 40 -0.88 5.77 -17.59
N ILE A 41 -0.57 7.08 -17.63
CA ILE A 41 -1.45 8.06 -18.26
C ILE A 41 -1.44 7.78 -19.76
N ARG A 42 -2.60 7.40 -20.29
CA ARG A 42 -2.77 7.08 -21.71
C ARG A 42 -4.00 7.78 -22.27
N LYS A 43 -4.07 7.81 -23.60
CA LYS A 43 -5.27 8.26 -24.31
C LYS A 43 -6.30 7.13 -24.37
N TRP A 44 -7.43 7.33 -23.69
CA TRP A 44 -8.60 6.45 -23.69
C TRP A 44 -9.60 6.92 -24.73
N THR A 45 -10.21 5.99 -25.46
CA THR A 45 -11.23 6.30 -26.48
C THR A 45 -12.57 5.69 -26.11
N SER A 46 -13.59 6.53 -26.08
CA SER A 46 -14.98 6.08 -25.97
C SER A 46 -15.57 5.75 -27.35
N LYS A 47 -16.60 4.90 -27.38
CA LYS A 47 -17.38 4.62 -28.59
C LYS A 47 -18.06 5.85 -29.18
N ALA A 48 -18.27 6.90 -28.37
CA ALA A 48 -18.76 8.19 -28.83
C ALA A 48 -17.72 8.98 -29.65
N GLY A 49 -16.49 8.48 -29.79
CA GLY A 49 -15.39 9.14 -30.48
C GLY A 49 -14.63 10.14 -29.60
N THR A 50 -15.06 10.35 -28.35
CA THR A 50 -14.35 11.20 -27.40
C THR A 50 -13.08 10.49 -26.92
N SER A 51 -11.94 11.16 -27.09
CA SER A 51 -10.65 10.75 -26.54
C SER A 51 -10.31 11.59 -25.31
N LEU A 52 -9.73 10.98 -24.29
CA LEU A 52 -9.27 11.69 -23.09
C LEU A 52 -7.97 11.08 -22.56
N GLU A 53 -7.12 11.91 -21.97
CA GLU A 53 -5.88 11.45 -21.34
C GLU A 53 -6.14 11.21 -19.85
N ALA A 54 -6.01 9.95 -19.43
CA ALA A 54 -6.22 9.57 -18.06
C ALA A 54 -5.44 8.30 -17.69
N GLU A 55 -5.19 8.17 -16.40
CA GLU A 55 -4.72 6.98 -15.73
C GLU A 55 -5.92 6.16 -15.26
N MET A 56 -5.89 4.84 -15.46
CA MET A 56 -6.88 3.97 -14.82
C MET A 56 -6.52 3.76 -13.36
N THR A 57 -7.45 4.09 -12.48
CA THR A 57 -7.26 3.99 -11.02
C THR A 57 -8.03 2.82 -10.41
N GLY A 58 -8.96 2.24 -11.15
CA GLY A 58 -9.69 1.06 -10.70
C GLY A 58 -10.72 0.59 -11.71
N VAL A 59 -11.20 -0.64 -11.50
CA VAL A 59 -12.29 -1.25 -12.26
C VAL A 59 -13.32 -1.77 -11.28
N ASP A 60 -14.56 -1.36 -11.47
CA ASP A 60 -15.72 -1.90 -10.78
C ASP A 60 -16.37 -2.97 -11.67
N VAL A 61 -16.14 -4.23 -11.31
CA VAL A 61 -16.68 -5.38 -12.04
C VAL A 61 -18.19 -5.53 -11.81
N ALA A 62 -18.71 -5.12 -10.65
CA ALA A 62 -20.12 -5.23 -10.32
C ALA A 62 -20.95 -4.20 -11.10
N ALA A 63 -20.46 -2.96 -11.17
CA ALA A 63 -21.08 -1.87 -11.93
C ALA A 63 -20.71 -1.89 -13.42
N ARG A 64 -19.74 -2.72 -13.84
CA ARG A 64 -19.17 -2.73 -15.19
C ARG A 64 -18.63 -1.35 -15.61
N THR A 65 -17.95 -0.67 -14.71
CA THR A 65 -17.40 0.67 -14.93
C THR A 65 -15.91 0.72 -14.62
N ILE A 66 -15.19 1.64 -15.26
CA ILE A 66 -13.79 1.95 -14.92
C ILE A 66 -13.68 3.36 -14.35
N SER A 67 -12.76 3.54 -13.41
CA SER A 67 -12.43 4.84 -12.82
C SER A 67 -11.15 5.36 -13.47
N LEU A 68 -11.28 6.48 -14.17
CA LEU A 68 -10.20 7.14 -14.90
C LEU A 68 -9.87 8.46 -14.21
N LYS A 69 -8.62 8.64 -13.81
CA LYS A 69 -8.09 9.88 -13.26
C LYS A 69 -7.39 10.67 -14.36
N LYS A 70 -7.91 11.84 -14.70
CA LYS A 70 -7.31 12.77 -15.65
C LYS A 70 -6.05 13.42 -15.09
N THR A 71 -5.26 14.02 -15.96
CA THR A 71 -4.06 14.81 -15.61
C THR A 71 -4.37 15.98 -14.67
N ASP A 72 -5.58 16.54 -14.74
CA ASP A 72 -6.05 17.60 -13.83
C ASP A 72 -6.33 17.10 -12.41
N GLY A 73 -6.33 15.78 -12.19
CA GLY A 73 -6.65 15.14 -10.92
C GLY A 73 -8.11 14.72 -10.78
N SER A 74 -9.01 15.20 -11.65
CA SER A 74 -10.40 14.75 -11.71
C SER A 74 -10.51 13.25 -12.00
N VAL A 75 -11.33 12.55 -11.22
CA VAL A 75 -11.71 11.17 -11.48
C VAL A 75 -13.07 11.13 -12.16
N ILE A 76 -13.16 10.42 -13.27
CA ILE A 76 -14.39 10.16 -14.01
C ILE A 76 -14.64 8.66 -14.08
N THR A 77 -15.91 8.29 -14.05
CA THR A 77 -16.34 6.90 -14.17
C THR A 77 -16.95 6.69 -15.54
N ILE A 78 -16.44 5.72 -16.30
CA ILE A 78 -16.91 5.40 -17.64
C ILE A 78 -17.40 3.94 -17.67
N PRO A 79 -18.60 3.66 -18.22
CA PRO A 79 -19.05 2.29 -18.45
C PRO A 79 -18.10 1.56 -19.41
N ILE A 80 -17.74 0.32 -19.08
CA ILE A 80 -16.88 -0.52 -19.94
C ILE A 80 -17.51 -0.68 -21.33
N ASP A 81 -18.84 -0.78 -21.38
CA ASP A 81 -19.61 -0.91 -22.63
C ASP A 81 -19.52 0.34 -23.53
N ALA A 82 -19.16 1.49 -22.96
CA ALA A 82 -18.95 2.76 -23.67
C ALA A 82 -17.51 2.96 -24.17
N LEU A 83 -16.58 2.06 -23.85
CA LEU A 83 -15.20 2.08 -24.36
C LEU A 83 -15.08 1.31 -25.67
N THR A 84 -14.07 1.65 -26.46
CA THR A 84 -13.68 0.83 -27.63
C THR A 84 -13.19 -0.55 -27.19
N ASP A 85 -13.19 -1.51 -28.11
CA ASP A 85 -12.70 -2.86 -27.82
C ASP A 85 -11.23 -2.87 -27.37
N ALA A 86 -10.40 -2.03 -27.98
CA ALA A 86 -8.98 -1.89 -27.62
C ALA A 86 -8.79 -1.36 -26.19
N ASP A 87 -9.56 -0.35 -25.78
CA ASP A 87 -9.46 0.22 -24.44
C ASP A 87 -10.02 -0.71 -23.37
N ARG A 88 -11.06 -1.49 -23.71
CA ARG A 88 -11.60 -2.52 -22.81
C ARG A 88 -10.59 -3.63 -22.53
N ASP A 89 -9.93 -4.15 -23.56
CA ASP A 89 -8.88 -5.18 -23.40
C ASP A 89 -7.72 -4.66 -22.54
N PHE A 90 -7.33 -3.39 -22.74
CA PHE A 90 -6.31 -2.76 -21.90
C PHE A 90 -6.76 -2.62 -20.43
N ALA A 91 -7.98 -2.15 -20.18
CA ALA A 91 -8.52 -2.05 -18.82
C ALA A 91 -8.53 -3.41 -18.11
N ALA A 92 -8.86 -4.50 -18.82
CA ALA A 92 -8.83 -5.85 -18.26
C ALA A 92 -7.40 -6.30 -17.91
N ALA A 93 -6.42 -6.01 -18.77
CA ALA A 93 -5.02 -6.32 -18.52
C ALA A 93 -4.45 -5.55 -17.33
N GLU A 94 -4.72 -4.24 -17.25
CA GLU A 94 -4.30 -3.40 -16.14
C GLU A 94 -4.98 -3.78 -14.83
N TRP A 95 -6.28 -4.13 -14.86
CA TRP A 95 -6.98 -4.64 -13.69
C TRP A 95 -6.32 -5.92 -13.15
N LYS A 96 -5.95 -6.85 -14.03
CA LYS A 96 -5.24 -8.08 -13.65
C LYS A 96 -3.87 -7.79 -13.03
N LYS A 97 -3.15 -6.78 -13.53
CA LYS A 97 -1.89 -6.32 -12.91
C LYS A 97 -2.14 -5.72 -11.53
N MET A 98 -3.18 -4.89 -11.37
CA MET A 98 -3.55 -4.29 -10.08
C MET A 98 -3.96 -5.33 -9.04
N GLN A 99 -4.64 -6.41 -9.43
CA GLN A 99 -4.91 -7.56 -8.54
C GLN A 99 -3.65 -8.31 -8.11
N SER A 100 -2.62 -8.32 -8.97
CA SER A 100 -1.38 -9.04 -8.71
C SER A 100 -0.42 -8.22 -7.83
N ALA A 101 -0.62 -6.90 -7.73
CA ALA A 101 0.00 -6.07 -6.71
C ALA A 101 -0.72 -6.31 -5.38
N PRO A 102 -0.02 -6.69 -4.28
CA PRO A 102 -0.69 -6.88 -3.01
C PRO A 102 -1.33 -5.55 -2.58
N ALA A 103 -2.64 -5.56 -2.35
CA ALA A 103 -3.41 -4.51 -1.71
C ALA A 103 -3.04 -4.39 -0.22
N GLY A 104 -1.76 -4.09 0.05
CA GLY A 104 -1.14 -4.25 1.37
C GLY A 104 0.01 -3.29 1.57
N ALA A 105 -0.22 -1.99 1.37
CA ALA A 105 0.44 -0.99 2.19
C ALA A 105 -0.63 -0.43 3.14
N PRO A 106 -0.72 -0.91 4.40
CA PRO A 106 -1.60 -0.29 5.37
C PRO A 106 -1.12 1.15 5.57
N ALA A 107 -2.06 2.09 5.49
CA ALA A 107 -1.94 3.36 6.16
C ALA A 107 -1.47 3.10 7.60
N ALA A 108 -0.30 3.61 7.97
CA ALA A 108 0.15 3.61 9.35
C ALA A 108 -0.66 4.68 10.12
N PRO A 109 -1.51 4.32 11.10
CA PRO A 109 -1.90 5.28 12.13
C PRO A 109 -0.71 5.54 13.05
N ALA A 110 -0.70 6.79 13.55
CA ALA A 110 0.38 7.51 14.24
C ALA A 110 0.99 6.83 15.48
#